data_AF-A0A8I5YJ96-F1
#
_entry.id   AF-A0A8I5YJ96-F1
#
_cell.length_a   1.000
_cell.length_b   1.000
_cell.length_c   1.000
_cell.angle_alpha   90.00
_cell.angle_beta   90.00
_cell.angle_gamma   90.00
#
_symmetry.space_group_name_H-M   'P 1'
#
loop_
_entity.id
_entity.type
_entity.pdbx_description
1 polymer ?
#
loop_
_entity_poly.entity_id
_entity_poly.type
_entity_poly.pdbx_seq_one_letter_code
_entity_poly.pdbx_strand_id
1 'polypeptide(L)'
;MDPHKVNKLRAFVKMCEQDPSVLHTEEMRFLREWVESMGGKVPPATQKAKSEENTKEEKPDIKKVEEDLKADEPSSEESDLEIDKEGVIEPDTDIMEEMMDQANDKEVAAIEALNDGELQKAIDLFTDAIKPNPRLAILYAMRASVFVKLQKPSAAIQDCDRAIEINPDSAQPYKWWGKAHRLLGHWEEAAHDLALACKLDYDEDASAIKLKWTIS
;
A
#
# COMPACT_ATOMS: atom_id res chain seq x y z
N MET A 1 -10.89 14.54 -16.79
CA MET A 1 -10.59 13.10 -16.58
C MET A 1 -9.08 12.94 -16.73
N ASP A 2 -8.45 12.12 -15.90
CA ASP A 2 -6.99 11.91 -15.87
C ASP A 2 -6.50 11.16 -17.14
N PRO A 3 -5.58 11.73 -17.94
CA PRO A 3 -5.11 11.09 -19.18
C PRO A 3 -4.37 9.77 -18.97
N HIS A 4 -3.63 9.63 -17.87
CA HIS A 4 -2.86 8.43 -17.53
C HIS A 4 -3.81 7.30 -17.10
N LYS A 5 -4.85 7.61 -16.32
CA LYS A 5 -5.93 6.64 -15.98
C LYS A 5 -6.72 6.20 -17.22
N VAL A 6 -6.99 7.12 -18.17
CA VAL A 6 -7.61 6.77 -19.47
C VAL A 6 -6.71 5.85 -20.30
N ASN A 7 -5.39 6.06 -20.31
CA ASN A 7 -4.46 5.19 -21.03
C ASN A 7 -4.31 3.81 -20.37
N LYS A 8 -4.28 3.72 -19.03
CA LYS A 8 -4.34 2.44 -18.30
C LYS A 8 -5.64 1.66 -18.64
N LEU A 9 -6.79 2.34 -18.66
CA LEU A 9 -8.07 1.73 -19.04
C LEU A 9 -8.07 1.22 -20.49
N ARG A 10 -7.51 1.97 -21.45
CA ARG A 10 -7.36 1.53 -22.85
C ARG A 10 -6.49 0.28 -22.98
N ALA A 11 -5.39 0.20 -22.24
CA ALA A 11 -4.53 -0.97 -22.23
C ALA A 11 -5.25 -2.21 -21.68
N PHE A 12 -6.03 -2.04 -20.60
CA PHE A 12 -6.86 -3.09 -20.03
C PHE A 12 -7.96 -3.58 -20.99
N VAL A 13 -8.70 -2.68 -21.64
CA VAL A 13 -9.72 -3.05 -22.65
C VAL A 13 -9.10 -3.89 -23.77
N LYS A 14 -7.93 -3.48 -24.29
CA LYS A 14 -7.21 -4.23 -25.32
C LYS A 14 -6.74 -5.61 -24.86
N MET A 15 -6.48 -5.80 -23.56
CA MET A 15 -6.18 -7.12 -22.99
C MET A 15 -7.43 -8.01 -22.98
N CYS A 16 -8.59 -7.47 -22.60
CA CYS A 16 -9.87 -8.20 -22.63
C CYS A 16 -10.37 -8.52 -24.06
N GLU A 17 -9.97 -7.74 -25.06
CA GLU A 17 -10.16 -8.06 -26.49
C GLU A 17 -9.28 -9.25 -26.95
N GLN A 18 -8.14 -9.48 -26.30
CA GLN A 18 -7.19 -10.54 -26.64
C GLN A 18 -7.48 -11.84 -25.88
N ASP A 19 -7.83 -11.75 -24.60
CA ASP A 19 -8.36 -12.87 -23.82
C ASP A 19 -9.65 -12.47 -23.07
N PRO A 20 -10.83 -12.82 -23.61
CA PRO A 20 -12.10 -12.64 -22.93
C PRO A 20 -12.22 -13.43 -21.61
N SER A 21 -11.39 -14.44 -21.37
CA SER A 21 -11.43 -15.27 -20.15
C SER A 21 -11.11 -14.46 -18.90
N VAL A 22 -10.27 -13.41 -19.01
CA VAL A 22 -9.97 -12.47 -17.92
C VAL A 22 -11.24 -11.80 -17.39
N LEU A 23 -12.23 -11.52 -18.25
CA LEU A 23 -13.50 -10.94 -17.83
C LEU A 23 -14.35 -11.87 -16.96
N HIS A 24 -14.04 -13.18 -16.88
CA HIS A 24 -14.80 -14.18 -16.12
C HIS A 24 -14.21 -14.52 -14.75
N THR A 25 -13.09 -13.90 -14.33
CA THR A 25 -12.53 -14.09 -12.98
C THR A 25 -13.46 -13.55 -11.89
N GLU A 26 -13.21 -13.95 -10.63
CA GLU A 26 -13.97 -13.45 -9.48
C GLU A 26 -13.73 -11.95 -9.26
N GLU A 27 -12.47 -11.50 -9.38
CA GLU A 27 -12.07 -10.08 -9.29
C GLU A 27 -12.80 -9.18 -10.31
N MET A 28 -13.00 -9.67 -11.55
CA MET A 28 -13.65 -8.90 -12.62
C MET A 28 -15.19 -8.97 -12.58
N ARG A 29 -15.78 -9.53 -11.51
CA ARG A 29 -17.24 -9.67 -11.37
C ARG A 29 -17.97 -8.33 -11.42
N PHE A 30 -17.50 -7.32 -10.67
CA PHE A 30 -18.12 -5.99 -10.65
C PHE A 30 -18.18 -5.35 -12.03
N LEU A 31 -17.19 -5.62 -12.89
CA LEU A 31 -17.11 -5.08 -14.24
C LEU A 31 -18.13 -5.75 -15.17
N ARG A 32 -18.37 -7.06 -15.02
CA ARG A 32 -19.45 -7.76 -15.73
C ARG A 32 -20.82 -7.18 -15.35
N GLU A 33 -21.08 -7.09 -14.05
CA GLU A 33 -22.34 -6.56 -13.51
C GLU A 33 -22.59 -5.10 -13.94
N TRP A 34 -21.54 -4.27 -14.01
CA TRP A 34 -21.62 -2.91 -14.54
C TRP A 34 -21.89 -2.85 -16.05
N VAL A 35 -21.23 -3.69 -16.85
CA VAL A 35 -21.46 -3.78 -18.30
C VAL A 35 -22.90 -4.24 -18.59
N GLU A 36 -23.38 -5.25 -17.88
CA GLU A 36 -24.75 -5.79 -18.03
C GLU A 36 -25.81 -4.80 -17.56
N SER A 37 -25.56 -4.05 -16.48
CA SER A 37 -26.40 -2.95 -15.99
C SER A 37 -26.57 -1.83 -17.03
N MET A 38 -25.53 -1.54 -17.82
CA MET A 38 -25.62 -0.61 -18.97
C MET A 38 -26.18 -1.25 -20.26
N GLY A 39 -26.73 -2.47 -20.20
CA GLY A 39 -27.29 -3.19 -21.35
C GLY A 39 -26.24 -3.77 -22.31
N GLY A 40 -24.96 -3.76 -21.93
CA GLY A 40 -23.90 -4.42 -22.65
C GLY A 40 -23.96 -5.95 -22.52
N LYS A 41 -23.15 -6.66 -23.31
CA LYS A 41 -23.06 -8.12 -23.28
C LYS A 41 -21.60 -8.55 -23.20
N VAL A 42 -21.27 -9.33 -22.17
CA VAL A 42 -19.93 -9.90 -21.99
C VAL A 42 -19.76 -11.11 -22.95
N PRO A 43 -18.64 -11.23 -23.68
CA PRO A 43 -18.39 -12.41 -24.51
C PRO A 43 -18.28 -13.69 -23.66
N PRO A 44 -18.79 -14.85 -24.13
CA PRO A 44 -18.66 -16.11 -23.42
C PRO A 44 -17.20 -16.58 -23.37
N ALA A 45 -16.79 -17.19 -22.26
CA ALA A 45 -15.44 -17.71 -22.09
C ALA A 45 -15.10 -18.78 -23.16
N THR A 46 -14.17 -18.46 -24.05
CA THR A 46 -13.78 -19.33 -25.18
C THR A 46 -12.89 -20.48 -24.70
N GLN A 47 -13.51 -21.61 -24.36
CA GLN A 47 -12.78 -22.85 -24.05
C GLN A 47 -11.95 -23.32 -25.25
N LYS A 48 -10.63 -23.17 -25.16
CA LYS A 48 -9.66 -23.87 -26.01
C LYS A 48 -8.73 -24.66 -25.10
N ALA A 49 -8.66 -25.98 -25.31
CA ALA A 49 -8.26 -26.90 -24.26
C ALA A 49 -6.89 -27.55 -24.52
N LYS A 50 -6.16 -27.77 -23.41
CA LYS A 50 -5.06 -28.73 -23.24
C LYS A 50 -3.74 -28.48 -23.99
N SER A 51 -2.59 -28.99 -23.53
CA SER A 51 -2.15 -29.41 -22.18
C SER A 51 -0.64 -29.77 -22.23
N GLU A 52 0.06 -30.20 -21.17
CA GLU A 52 -0.18 -30.39 -19.71
C GLU A 52 0.97 -29.59 -19.01
N GLU A 53 1.33 -29.59 -17.73
CA GLU A 53 1.13 -30.36 -16.47
C GLU A 53 1.54 -29.39 -15.30
N ASN A 54 1.60 -29.63 -13.99
CA ASN A 54 1.34 -30.78 -13.10
C ASN A 54 1.00 -30.28 -11.66
N THR A 55 -0.06 -30.83 -11.04
CA THR A 55 -0.23 -31.33 -9.64
C THR A 55 0.74 -30.85 -8.52
N LYS A 56 0.33 -30.47 -7.28
CA LYS A 56 -0.84 -30.80 -6.38
C LYS A 56 -1.18 -29.56 -5.50
N GLU A 57 -2.43 -29.16 -5.28
CA GLU A 57 -3.34 -29.46 -4.12
C GLU A 57 -2.69 -29.29 -2.72
N GLU A 58 -3.35 -28.71 -1.70
CA GLU A 58 -4.75 -28.91 -1.28
C GLU A 58 -5.46 -27.66 -0.68
N LYS A 59 -6.73 -27.81 -0.24
CA LYS A 59 -7.69 -26.81 0.30
C LYS A 59 -8.01 -27.11 1.79
N PRO A 60 -9.10 -26.67 2.48
CA PRO A 60 -10.24 -25.76 2.17
C PRO A 60 -10.21 -24.50 3.08
N ASP A 61 -11.27 -23.72 3.40
CA ASP A 61 -12.71 -23.63 3.04
C ASP A 61 -13.15 -22.14 3.05
N ILE A 62 -14.39 -21.82 2.62
CA ILE A 62 -15.05 -20.52 2.84
C ILE A 62 -16.50 -20.73 3.26
N LYS A 63 -16.98 -20.02 4.30
CA LYS A 63 -18.43 -19.83 4.53
C LYS A 63 -18.78 -18.39 4.85
N LYS A 64 -19.64 -17.81 4.00
CA LYS A 64 -20.45 -16.62 4.30
C LYS A 64 -21.57 -16.97 5.28
N VAL A 65 -22.05 -15.97 6.02
CA VAL A 65 -23.48 -15.59 6.02
C VAL A 65 -23.55 -14.06 5.90
N GLU A 66 -24.54 -13.56 5.18
CA GLU A 66 -24.94 -12.15 5.13
C GLU A 66 -26.31 -12.04 5.80
N GLU A 67 -26.58 -11.02 6.62
CA GLU A 67 -27.92 -10.42 6.64
C GLU A 67 -27.91 -8.97 7.15
N ASP A 68 -29.00 -8.27 6.82
CA ASP A 68 -29.22 -6.83 6.96
C ASP A 68 -29.91 -6.50 8.29
N LEU A 69 -29.78 -5.28 8.79
CA LEU A 69 -30.88 -4.40 9.27
C LEU A 69 -30.36 -3.14 9.99
N LYS A 70 -31.29 -2.22 10.29
CA LYS A 70 -31.02 -0.80 10.62
C LYS A 70 -31.40 -0.40 12.04
N ALA A 71 -30.73 0.68 12.47
CA ALA A 71 -31.24 1.79 13.28
C ALA A 71 -31.28 1.67 14.82
N ASP A 72 -31.44 2.85 15.40
CA ASP A 72 -31.80 3.21 16.78
C ASP A 72 -30.80 2.91 17.91
N GLU A 73 -29.94 3.91 18.16
CA GLU A 73 -29.75 4.42 19.55
C GLU A 73 -31.12 4.85 20.13
N PRO A 74 -31.36 4.79 21.47
CA PRO A 74 -30.39 5.27 22.47
C PRO A 74 -30.40 4.55 23.84
N SER A 75 -29.63 5.14 24.77
CA SER A 75 -29.88 5.21 26.22
C SER A 75 -29.56 3.98 27.10
N SER A 76 -28.53 4.18 27.93
CA SER A 76 -28.47 3.88 29.38
C SER A 76 -29.40 2.79 29.94
N GLU A 77 -28.79 1.73 30.45
CA GLU A 77 -28.98 1.32 31.85
C GLU A 77 -27.71 0.59 32.35
N GLU A 78 -27.26 0.91 33.58
CA GLU A 78 -26.10 0.28 34.22
C GLU A 78 -26.52 -1.09 34.76
N SER A 79 -26.08 -2.19 34.15
CA SER A 79 -26.30 -3.55 34.67
C SER A 79 -25.02 -4.12 35.27
N ASP A 80 -24.83 -3.88 36.56
CA ASP A 80 -23.71 -4.42 37.35
C ASP A 80 -23.77 -5.96 37.39
N LEU A 81 -22.85 -6.59 36.67
CA LEU A 81 -22.71 -8.04 36.55
C LEU A 81 -21.25 -8.39 36.79
N GLU A 82 -20.96 -8.96 37.96
CA GLU A 82 -19.66 -9.56 38.28
C GLU A 82 -19.43 -10.80 37.40
N ILE A 83 -18.92 -10.57 36.19
CA ILE A 83 -18.41 -11.64 35.32
C ILE A 83 -17.09 -12.13 35.91
N ASP A 84 -17.10 -13.38 36.37
CA ASP A 84 -15.97 -14.06 37.00
C ASP A 84 -14.74 -14.02 36.06
N LYS A 85 -13.65 -13.38 36.50
CA LYS A 85 -12.47 -13.08 35.65
C LYS A 85 -11.51 -14.26 35.45
N GLU A 86 -11.89 -15.46 35.89
CA GLU A 86 -11.10 -16.69 35.86
C GLU A 86 -11.01 -17.29 34.43
N GLY A 87 -10.43 -16.55 33.48
CA GLY A 87 -10.26 -17.01 32.09
C GLY A 87 -9.97 -15.96 31.02
N VAL A 88 -9.90 -14.67 31.36
CA VAL A 88 -9.47 -13.65 30.38
C VAL A 88 -7.95 -13.73 30.22
N ILE A 89 -7.50 -14.31 29.11
CA ILE A 89 -6.15 -14.05 28.60
C ILE A 89 -6.18 -12.63 28.05
N GLU A 90 -5.72 -11.67 28.85
CA GLU A 90 -5.45 -10.32 28.36
C GLU A 90 -4.35 -10.44 27.29
N PRO A 91 -4.55 -9.90 26.06
CA PRO A 91 -3.55 -10.01 25.01
C PRO A 91 -2.36 -9.13 25.38
N ASP A 92 -1.24 -9.76 25.78
CA ASP A 92 -0.09 -9.12 26.41
C ASP A 92 0.30 -7.79 25.74
N THR A 93 -0.09 -6.67 26.36
CA THR A 93 0.21 -5.31 25.87
C THR A 93 1.70 -5.10 25.74
N ASP A 94 2.43 -5.62 26.71
CA ASP A 94 3.88 -5.57 26.89
C ASP A 94 4.60 -6.24 25.70
N ILE A 95 4.03 -7.28 25.09
CA ILE A 95 4.58 -7.93 23.88
C ILE A 95 4.39 -7.05 22.65
N MET A 96 3.26 -6.34 22.52
CA MET A 96 3.08 -5.37 21.43
C MET A 96 4.02 -4.16 21.60
N GLU A 97 4.23 -3.68 22.81
CA GLU A 97 5.16 -2.58 23.12
C GLU A 97 6.62 -3.00 22.81
N GLU A 98 7.08 -4.15 23.31
CA GLU A 98 8.43 -4.66 23.02
C GLU A 98 8.64 -4.89 21.51
N MET A 99 7.64 -5.43 20.79
CA MET A 99 7.73 -5.60 19.33
C MET A 99 7.77 -4.28 18.55
N MET A 100 7.22 -3.20 19.10
CA MET A 100 7.23 -1.87 18.49
C MET A 100 8.56 -1.13 18.77
N ASP A 101 9.11 -1.26 19.98
CA ASP A 101 10.46 -0.79 20.32
C ASP A 101 11.53 -1.51 19.47
N GLN A 102 11.44 -2.84 19.36
CA GLN A 102 12.29 -3.63 18.45
C GLN A 102 12.12 -3.26 16.97
N ALA A 103 11.08 -2.52 16.57
CA ALA A 103 10.94 -1.97 15.22
C ALA A 103 11.70 -0.64 15.07
N ASN A 104 11.57 0.22 16.08
CA ASN A 104 12.24 1.52 16.16
C ASN A 104 13.77 1.36 16.22
N ASP A 105 14.28 0.42 17.02
CA ASP A 105 15.71 0.08 17.06
C ASP A 105 16.25 -0.35 15.69
N LYS A 106 15.46 -1.10 14.92
CA LYS A 106 15.82 -1.51 13.55
C LYS A 106 15.77 -0.36 12.56
N GLU A 107 14.87 0.62 12.73
CA GLU A 107 14.88 1.86 11.95
C GLU A 107 16.16 2.66 12.22
N VAL A 108 16.53 2.87 13.49
CA VAL A 108 17.78 3.56 13.86
C VAL A 108 19.00 2.83 13.27
N ALA A 109 19.11 1.52 13.47
CA ALA A 109 20.22 0.73 12.92
C ALA A 109 20.25 0.72 11.38
N ALA A 110 19.10 0.81 10.70
CA ALA A 110 19.03 0.94 9.24
C ALA A 110 19.54 2.32 8.76
N ILE A 111 19.26 3.38 9.51
CA ILE A 111 19.75 4.74 9.27
C ILE A 111 21.27 4.80 9.47
N GLU A 112 21.80 4.19 10.53
CA GLU A 112 23.25 4.06 10.76
C GLU A 112 23.94 3.31 9.61
N ALA A 113 23.45 2.12 9.25
CA ALA A 113 23.95 1.35 8.11
C ALA A 113 23.87 2.13 6.78
N LEU A 114 22.86 3.00 6.61
CA LEU A 114 22.71 3.85 5.43
C LEU A 114 23.70 5.02 5.37
N ASN A 115 24.17 5.48 6.53
CA ASN A 115 25.19 6.53 6.68
C ASN A 115 26.60 5.95 6.49
N ASP A 116 26.88 4.78 7.07
CA ASP A 116 28.14 4.03 6.89
C ASP A 116 28.31 3.48 5.47
N GLY A 117 27.23 3.43 4.68
CA GLY A 117 27.24 2.95 3.30
C GLY A 117 27.05 1.44 3.14
N GLU A 118 26.64 0.74 4.20
CA GLU A 118 26.29 -0.69 4.21
C GLU A 118 24.91 -0.93 3.58
N LEU A 119 24.74 -0.52 2.32
CA LEU A 119 23.44 -0.35 1.65
C LEU A 119 22.56 -1.61 1.63
N GLN A 120 23.13 -2.82 1.57
CA GLN A 120 22.33 -4.05 1.62
C GLN A 120 21.79 -4.30 3.04
N LYS A 121 22.64 -4.19 4.06
CA LYS A 121 22.26 -4.29 5.49
C LYS A 121 21.18 -3.25 5.84
N ALA A 122 21.27 -2.03 5.31
CA ALA A 122 20.24 -1.01 5.49
C ALA A 122 18.89 -1.44 4.89
N ILE A 123 18.86 -2.07 3.70
CA ILE A 123 17.62 -2.63 3.12
C ILE A 123 17.07 -3.76 3.98
N ASP A 124 17.92 -4.64 4.49
CA ASP A 124 17.52 -5.78 5.30
C ASP A 124 16.91 -5.30 6.63
N LEU A 125 17.55 -4.34 7.31
CA LEU A 125 17.06 -3.72 8.55
C LEU A 125 15.76 -2.91 8.35
N PHE A 126 15.65 -2.08 7.30
CA PHE A 126 14.37 -1.43 6.97
C PHE A 126 13.27 -2.46 6.68
N THR A 127 13.61 -3.59 6.05
CA THR A 127 12.65 -4.67 5.77
C THR A 127 12.18 -5.36 7.06
N ASP A 128 13.04 -5.50 8.06
CA ASP A 128 12.65 -6.03 9.37
C ASP A 128 11.91 -5.02 10.25
N ALA A 129 12.15 -3.72 10.10
CA ALA A 129 11.35 -2.65 10.74
C ALA A 129 9.93 -2.53 10.14
N ILE A 130 9.78 -2.76 8.82
CA ILE A 130 8.48 -2.70 8.12
C ILE A 130 7.53 -3.84 8.56
N LYS A 131 8.05 -4.99 9.01
CA LYS A 131 7.24 -6.16 9.41
C LYS A 131 6.21 -5.84 10.53
N PRO A 132 6.61 -5.30 11.70
CA PRO A 132 5.67 -4.87 12.73
C PRO A 132 4.95 -3.56 12.37
N ASN A 133 5.59 -2.63 11.64
CA ASN A 133 5.06 -1.30 11.32
C ASN A 133 4.74 -1.09 9.82
N PRO A 134 3.88 -1.91 9.17
CA PRO A 134 3.63 -1.87 7.72
C PRO A 134 2.82 -0.65 7.24
N ARG A 135 2.44 0.25 8.15
CA ARG A 135 1.78 1.55 7.91
C ARG A 135 2.68 2.76 8.20
N LEU A 136 3.99 2.57 8.42
CA LEU A 136 4.91 3.68 8.64
C LEU A 136 5.58 4.12 7.34
N ALA A 137 5.03 5.17 6.69
CA ALA A 137 5.44 5.62 5.35
C ALA A 137 6.94 5.94 5.21
N ILE A 138 7.57 6.46 6.27
CA ILE A 138 8.98 6.87 6.26
C ILE A 138 9.91 5.67 6.03
N LEU A 139 9.62 4.48 6.58
CA LEU A 139 10.42 3.28 6.36
C LEU A 139 10.52 2.90 4.88
N TYR A 140 9.40 2.92 4.17
CA TYR A 140 9.35 2.67 2.72
C TYR A 140 10.11 3.78 1.97
N ALA A 141 9.89 5.06 2.31
CA ALA A 141 10.60 6.17 1.67
C ALA A 141 12.13 6.11 1.88
N MET A 142 12.58 5.68 3.06
CA MET A 142 14.00 5.48 3.35
C MET A 142 14.55 4.26 2.61
N ARG A 143 13.85 3.13 2.57
CA ARG A 143 14.27 1.93 1.81
C ARG A 143 14.33 2.20 0.30
N ALA A 144 13.38 2.97 -0.25
CA ALA A 144 13.43 3.49 -1.61
C ALA A 144 14.71 4.31 -1.88
N SER A 145 15.14 5.16 -0.92
CA SER A 145 16.39 5.90 -1.05
C SER A 145 17.62 5.00 -1.21
N VAL A 146 17.62 3.84 -0.52
CA VAL A 146 18.70 2.86 -0.61
C VAL A 146 18.66 2.11 -1.95
N PHE A 147 17.46 1.75 -2.43
CA PHE A 147 17.29 1.18 -3.77
C PHE A 147 17.74 2.17 -4.88
N VAL A 148 17.50 3.48 -4.72
CA VAL A 148 18.05 4.51 -5.62
C VAL A 148 19.58 4.56 -5.54
N LYS A 149 20.20 4.53 -4.34
CA LYS A 149 21.66 4.45 -4.19
C LYS A 149 22.26 3.20 -4.88
N LEU A 150 21.56 2.07 -4.84
CA LEU A 150 21.95 0.80 -5.48
C LEU A 150 21.59 0.68 -6.97
N GLN A 151 21.06 1.73 -7.61
CA GLN A 151 20.57 1.69 -9.01
C GLN A 151 19.53 0.58 -9.27
N LYS A 152 18.63 0.33 -8.30
CA LYS A 152 17.48 -0.59 -8.38
C LYS A 152 16.16 0.21 -8.50
N PRO A 153 15.94 1.02 -9.57
CA PRO A 153 14.84 1.99 -9.61
C PRO A 153 13.45 1.34 -9.51
N SER A 154 13.23 0.15 -10.08
CA SER A 154 11.92 -0.52 -10.03
C SER A 154 11.48 -0.88 -8.59
N ALA A 155 12.43 -1.27 -7.73
CA ALA A 155 12.17 -1.53 -6.32
C ALA A 155 11.96 -0.21 -5.54
N ALA A 156 12.70 0.85 -5.88
CA ALA A 156 12.47 2.17 -5.32
C ALA A 156 11.08 2.72 -5.66
N ILE A 157 10.58 2.50 -6.89
CA ILE A 157 9.23 2.91 -7.31
C ILE A 157 8.17 2.19 -6.47
N GLN A 158 8.27 0.86 -6.29
CA GLN A 158 7.33 0.09 -5.47
C GLN A 158 7.26 0.58 -4.01
N ASP A 159 8.39 0.93 -3.41
CA ASP A 159 8.42 1.54 -2.07
C ASP A 159 7.90 2.99 -2.07
N CYS A 160 8.09 3.76 -3.14
CA CYS A 160 7.54 5.12 -3.26
C CYS A 160 6.01 5.10 -3.42
N ASP A 161 5.48 4.27 -4.33
CA ASP A 161 4.04 4.00 -4.48
C ASP A 161 3.44 3.66 -3.12
N ARG A 162 4.05 2.71 -2.39
CA ARG A 162 3.56 2.28 -1.08
C ARG A 162 3.65 3.37 -0.01
N ALA A 163 4.70 4.18 0.00
CA ALA A 163 4.80 5.31 0.91
C ALA A 163 3.72 6.38 0.64
N ILE A 164 3.37 6.60 -0.63
CA ILE A 164 2.34 7.56 -1.07
C ILE A 164 0.92 7.04 -0.77
N GLU A 165 0.67 5.73 -0.90
CA GLU A 165 -0.58 5.10 -0.43
C GLU A 165 -0.84 5.33 1.07
N ILE A 166 0.23 5.41 1.86
CA ILE A 166 0.17 5.56 3.33
C ILE A 166 0.12 7.04 3.74
N ASN A 167 0.97 7.88 3.14
CA ASN A 167 1.00 9.33 3.38
C ASN A 167 1.26 10.08 2.05
N PRO A 168 0.20 10.55 1.36
CA PRO A 168 0.33 11.23 0.07
C PRO A 168 0.84 12.67 0.18
N ASP A 169 0.87 13.25 1.38
CA ASP A 169 1.29 14.64 1.61
C ASP A 169 2.79 14.75 1.93
N SER A 170 3.49 13.63 2.17
CA SER A 170 4.93 13.64 2.43
C SER A 170 5.75 13.96 1.17
N ALA A 171 6.71 14.89 1.27
CA ALA A 171 7.60 15.24 0.17
C ALA A 171 8.65 14.15 -0.18
N GLN A 172 9.06 13.31 0.79
CA GLN A 172 10.19 12.39 0.60
C GLN A 172 9.92 11.26 -0.43
N PRO A 173 8.74 10.61 -0.48
CA PRO A 173 8.44 9.60 -1.50
C PRO A 173 8.60 10.13 -2.94
N TYR A 174 7.95 11.23 -3.31
CA TYR A 174 8.04 11.81 -4.66
C TYR A 174 9.49 12.20 -5.03
N LYS A 175 10.27 12.67 -4.05
CA LYS A 175 11.70 12.99 -4.19
C LYS A 175 12.59 11.78 -4.48
N TRP A 176 12.19 10.58 -4.05
CA TRP A 176 12.87 9.32 -4.42
C TRP A 176 12.27 8.71 -5.70
N TRP A 177 10.97 8.84 -5.91
CA TRP A 177 10.26 8.42 -7.13
C TRP A 177 10.82 9.11 -8.37
N GLY A 178 10.91 10.43 -8.37
CA GLY A 178 11.49 11.19 -9.48
C GLY A 178 12.96 10.87 -9.73
N LYS A 179 13.74 10.50 -8.70
CA LYS A 179 15.12 10.00 -8.87
C LYS A 179 15.14 8.60 -9.50
N ALA A 180 14.18 7.74 -9.18
CA ALA A 180 14.05 6.42 -9.77
C ALA A 180 13.59 6.50 -11.25
N HIS A 181 12.61 7.35 -11.57
CA HIS A 181 12.24 7.66 -12.96
C HIS A 181 13.43 8.24 -13.75
N ARG A 182 14.22 9.13 -13.15
CA ARG A 182 15.45 9.65 -13.78
C ARG A 182 16.48 8.54 -14.08
N LEU A 183 16.61 7.53 -13.23
CA LEU A 183 17.48 6.36 -13.47
C LEU A 183 16.96 5.46 -14.61
N LEU A 184 15.65 5.46 -14.86
CA LEU A 184 15.04 4.78 -16.01
C LEU A 184 15.06 5.61 -17.31
N GLY A 185 15.47 6.89 -17.26
CA GLY A 185 15.39 7.82 -18.40
C GLY A 185 13.99 8.39 -18.63
N HIS A 186 13.09 8.29 -17.65
CA HIS A 186 11.75 8.86 -17.65
C HIS A 186 11.82 10.33 -17.18
N TRP A 187 12.29 11.22 -18.06
CA TRP A 187 12.66 12.59 -17.68
C TRP A 187 11.49 13.51 -17.38
N GLU A 188 10.33 13.30 -18.01
CA GLU A 188 9.13 14.12 -17.80
C GLU A 188 8.47 13.78 -16.45
N GLU A 189 8.32 12.49 -16.14
CA GLU A 189 7.86 12.00 -14.85
C GLU A 189 8.83 12.42 -13.73
N ALA A 190 10.14 12.25 -13.95
CA ALA A 190 11.15 12.70 -13.00
C ALA A 190 11.08 14.19 -12.68
N ALA A 191 10.78 15.04 -13.67
CA ALA A 191 10.61 16.48 -13.47
C ALA A 191 9.30 16.81 -12.73
N HIS A 192 8.21 16.12 -13.06
CA HIS A 192 6.92 16.24 -12.37
C HIS A 192 7.02 15.88 -10.89
N ASP A 193 7.59 14.72 -10.57
CA ASP A 193 7.62 14.20 -9.19
C ASP A 193 8.57 15.00 -8.29
N LEU A 194 9.68 15.49 -8.84
CA LEU A 194 10.58 16.41 -8.13
C LEU A 194 9.92 17.78 -7.91
N ALA A 195 9.12 18.29 -8.86
CA ALA A 195 8.37 19.53 -8.67
C ALA A 195 7.25 19.39 -7.62
N LEU A 196 6.56 18.25 -7.58
CA LEU A 196 5.58 17.93 -6.55
C LEU A 196 6.23 17.80 -5.18
N ALA A 197 7.38 17.11 -5.08
CA ALA A 197 8.15 17.04 -3.84
C ALA A 197 8.51 18.43 -3.30
N CYS A 198 9.08 19.31 -4.14
CA CYS A 198 9.43 20.67 -3.73
C CYS A 198 8.22 21.54 -3.35
N LYS A 199 7.03 21.25 -3.88
CA LYS A 199 5.79 21.93 -3.46
C LYS A 199 5.39 21.48 -2.05
N LEU A 200 5.41 20.17 -1.78
CA LEU A 200 5.03 19.61 -0.47
C LEU A 200 6.02 20.03 0.63
N ASP A 201 7.34 20.00 0.35
CA ASP A 201 8.41 20.51 1.25
C ASP A 201 8.08 21.96 1.71
N TYR A 202 7.65 22.81 0.77
CA TYR A 202 7.30 24.22 1.04
C TYR A 202 5.98 24.38 1.79
N ASP A 203 4.95 23.60 1.45
CA ASP A 203 3.65 23.63 2.14
C ASP A 203 3.77 23.09 3.59
N GLU A 204 4.68 22.14 3.84
CA GLU A 204 5.05 21.63 5.18
C GLU A 204 5.75 22.72 6.01
N ASP A 205 6.83 23.31 5.48
CA ASP A 205 7.57 24.43 6.11
C ASP A 205 6.64 25.62 6.44
N ALA A 206 5.81 26.04 5.49
CA ALA A 206 4.88 27.16 5.67
C ALA A 206 3.82 26.86 6.76
N SER A 207 3.38 25.61 6.86
CA SER A 207 2.43 25.16 7.89
C SER A 207 3.08 25.12 9.28
N ALA A 208 4.30 24.58 9.38
CA ALA A 208 5.07 24.54 10.62
C ALA A 208 5.38 25.95 11.16
N ILE A 209 5.77 26.88 10.27
CA ILE A 209 5.96 28.30 10.61
C ILE A 209 4.65 28.89 11.13
N LYS A 210 3.54 28.73 10.42
CA LYS A 210 2.23 29.29 10.79
C LYS A 210 1.77 28.84 12.18
N LEU A 211 1.92 27.55 12.51
CA LEU A 211 1.57 27.00 13.81
C LEU A 211 2.37 27.68 14.94
N LYS A 212 3.67 27.91 14.74
CA LYS A 212 4.54 28.56 15.72
C LYS A 212 4.11 30.00 16.04
N TRP A 213 3.66 30.76 15.04
CA TRP A 213 3.11 32.12 15.23
C TRP A 213 1.73 32.15 15.91
N THR A 214 0.98 31.03 15.92
CA THR A 214 -0.33 30.95 16.60
C THR A 214 -0.28 30.45 18.04
N ILE A 215 0.89 30.06 18.53
CA ILE A 215 1.10 29.46 19.87
C ILE A 215 2.03 30.36 20.74
N SER A 216 2.46 31.51 20.22
CA SER A 216 3.32 32.51 20.90
C SER A 216 2.55 33.79 21.23
#